data_AF-A0A838UVC6-F1
#
_entry.id   AF-A0A838UVC6-F1
#
_cell.length_a   1.000
_cell.length_b   1.000
_cell.length_c   1.000
_cell.angle_alpha   90.00
_cell.angle_beta   90.00
_cell.angle_gamma   90.00
#
_symmetry.space_group_name_H-M   'P 1'
#
loop_
_entity.id
_entity.type
_entity.pdbx_description
1 polymer ?
#
loop_
_entity_poly.entity_id
_entity_poly.type
_entity_poly.pdbx_seq_one_letter_code
_entity_poly.pdbx_strand_id
1 'polypeptide(L)'
;MSNEYAAFRHDLDEVLAQRDPAALRAFMVAREEWPEDTTTDPERALWLMIATSPGLAVLHTEALAWLRNHGYHAEADALSGRGPKGSKGNR
;
A
#
# COMPACT_ATOMS: atom_id res chain seq x y z
N MET A 1 8.07 9.45 20.32
CA MET A 1 7.57 9.50 18.93
C MET A 1 6.73 8.26 18.67
N SER A 2 5.52 8.10 19.24
CA SER A 2 5.15 6.70 19.54
C SER A 2 3.68 6.27 19.66
N ASN A 3 2.65 7.12 19.52
CA ASN A 3 1.27 6.62 19.64
C ASN A 3 0.33 7.08 18.52
N GLU A 4 0.44 8.33 18.07
CA GLU A 4 -0.42 8.87 17.01
C GLU A 4 -0.17 8.21 15.64
N TYR A 5 1.08 7.87 15.34
CA TYR A 5 1.42 7.14 14.11
C TYR A 5 0.88 5.70 14.13
N ALA A 6 0.91 5.04 15.30
CA ALA A 6 0.38 3.69 15.44
C ALA A 6 -1.15 3.66 15.29
N ALA A 7 -1.83 4.64 15.89
CA ALA A 7 -3.28 4.83 15.73
C ALA A 7 -3.63 5.13 14.27
N PHE A 8 -2.92 6.09 13.63
CA PHE A 8 -3.09 6.37 12.22
C PHE A 8 -2.91 5.13 11.34
N ARG A 9 -1.88 4.32 11.61
CA ARG A 9 -1.63 3.13 10.80
C ARG A 9 -2.77 2.12 10.92
N HIS A 10 -3.33 1.99 12.12
CA HIS A 10 -4.50 1.16 12.37
C HIS A 10 -5.73 1.67 11.59
N ASP A 11 -6.06 2.96 11.71
CA ASP A 11 -7.16 3.57 10.95
C ASP A 11 -6.97 3.42 9.43
N LEU A 12 -5.75 3.64 8.95
CA LEU A 12 -5.41 3.47 7.55
C LEU A 12 -5.61 2.02 7.11
N ASP A 13 -5.16 1.05 7.90
CA ASP A 13 -5.35 -0.37 7.59
C ASP A 13 -6.84 -0.75 7.54
N GLU A 14 -7.70 -0.16 8.39
CA GLU A 14 -9.16 -0.35 8.31
C GLU A 14 -9.76 0.25 7.03
N VAL A 15 -9.29 1.42 6.59
CA VAL A 15 -9.73 2.02 5.32
C VAL A 15 -9.25 1.19 4.13
N LEU A 16 -8.00 0.75 4.14
CA LEU A 16 -7.42 -0.11 3.10
C LEU A 16 -8.13 -1.48 3.05
N ALA A 17 -8.56 -2.02 4.19
CA ALA A 17 -9.31 -3.28 4.26
C ALA A 17 -10.68 -3.22 3.57
N GLN A 18 -11.27 -2.03 3.45
CA GLN A 18 -12.52 -1.81 2.71
C GLN A 18 -12.32 -1.91 1.19
N ARG A 19 -11.07 -1.78 0.71
CA ARG A 19 -10.71 -1.81 -0.71
C ARG A 19 -11.48 -0.78 -1.54
N ASP A 20 -11.84 0.33 -0.90
CA ASP A 20 -12.57 1.42 -1.54
C ASP A 20 -11.61 2.59 -1.82
N PRO A 21 -11.28 2.86 -3.09
CA PRO A 21 -10.38 3.96 -3.45
C PRO A 21 -10.98 5.33 -3.15
N ALA A 22 -12.32 5.48 -3.14
CA ALA A 22 -12.97 6.72 -2.75
C ALA A 22 -12.83 6.98 -1.25
N ALA A 23 -12.99 5.94 -0.42
CA ALA A 23 -12.77 6.02 1.02
C ALA A 23 -11.31 6.35 1.35
N LEU A 24 -10.34 5.71 0.66
CA LEU A 24 -8.92 6.04 0.83
C LEU A 24 -8.62 7.50 0.47
N ARG A 25 -9.12 7.98 -0.67
CA ARG A 25 -8.92 9.37 -1.09
C ARG A 25 -9.52 10.34 -0.06
N ALA A 26 -10.75 10.10 0.38
CA ALA A 26 -11.41 10.94 1.39
C ALA A 26 -10.61 10.96 2.69
N PHE A 27 -10.09 9.81 3.14
CA PHE A 27 -9.26 9.71 4.34
C PHE A 27 -7.92 10.44 4.19
N MET A 28 -7.23 10.30 3.05
CA MET A 28 -5.95 10.96 2.79
C MET A 28 -6.12 12.48 2.68
N VAL A 29 -7.17 12.95 2.02
CA VAL A 29 -7.49 14.39 1.90
C VAL A 29 -7.89 14.99 3.25
N ALA A 30 -8.73 14.28 4.03
CA ALA A 30 -9.15 14.73 5.36
C ALA A 30 -7.98 14.88 6.34
N ARG A 31 -6.90 14.13 6.11
CA ARG A 31 -5.67 14.19 6.89
C ARG A 31 -4.60 15.10 6.28
N GLU A 32 -4.92 15.82 5.20
CA GLU A 32 -4.01 16.70 4.45
C GLU A 32 -2.77 15.96 3.88
N GLU A 33 -2.80 14.63 3.84
CA GLU A 33 -1.70 13.80 3.30
C GLU A 33 -1.67 13.88 1.77
N TRP A 34 -2.84 13.97 1.14
CA TRP A 34 -2.99 14.20 -0.30
C TRP A 34 -3.66 15.53 -0.57
N PRO A 35 -3.17 16.30 -1.57
CA PRO A 35 -3.89 17.47 -2.04
C PRO A 35 -5.17 17.05 -2.76
N GLU A 36 -6.20 17.91 -2.71
CA GLU A 36 -7.49 17.67 -3.38
C GLU A 36 -7.34 17.45 -4.90
N ASP A 37 -6.36 18.13 -5.50
CA ASP A 37 -6.02 18.09 -6.92
C ASP A 37 -4.94 17.03 -7.27
N THR A 38 -4.79 16.00 -6.44
CA THR A 38 -3.77 14.98 -6.68
C THR A 38 -4.03 14.24 -8.00
N THR A 39 -3.01 14.18 -8.86
CA THR A 39 -3.00 13.31 -10.06
C THR A 39 -2.71 11.85 -9.70
N THR A 40 -2.59 11.55 -8.40
CA THR A 40 -2.34 10.20 -7.91
C THR A 40 -3.58 9.36 -8.12
N ASP A 41 -3.42 8.23 -8.80
CA ASP A 41 -4.48 7.25 -8.97
C ASP A 41 -4.80 6.58 -7.61
N PRO A 42 -5.99 6.83 -7.04
CA PRO A 42 -6.32 6.36 -5.70
C PRO A 42 -6.41 4.83 -5.63
N GLU A 43 -6.77 4.17 -6.73
CA GLU A 43 -6.91 2.73 -6.81
C GLU A 43 -5.53 2.05 -6.84
N ARG A 44 -4.61 2.53 -7.66
CA ARG A 44 -3.22 2.07 -7.65
C ARG A 44 -2.58 2.26 -6.27
N ALA A 45 -2.74 3.44 -5.68
CA ALA A 45 -2.17 3.74 -4.37
C ALA A 45 -2.75 2.84 -3.28
N LEU A 46 -4.06 2.58 -3.29
CA LEU A 46 -4.73 1.63 -2.40
C LEU A 46 -4.05 0.25 -2.43
N TRP A 47 -3.88 -0.33 -3.62
CA TRP A 47 -3.29 -1.67 -3.73
C TRP A 47 -1.80 -1.70 -3.38
N LEU A 48 -1.05 -0.64 -3.69
CA LEU A 48 0.35 -0.50 -3.24
C LEU A 48 0.44 -0.40 -1.71
N MET A 49 -0.45 0.37 -1.09
CA MET A 49 -0.50 0.52 0.37
C MET A 49 -0.89 -0.79 1.07
N ILE A 50 -1.86 -1.53 0.52
CA ILE A 50 -2.24 -2.85 1.01
C ILE A 50 -1.04 -3.81 0.93
N ALA A 51 -0.38 -3.90 -0.22
CA ALA A 51 0.74 -4.80 -0.45
C ALA A 51 1.99 -4.46 0.39
N THR A 52 2.14 -3.20 0.81
CA THR A 52 3.21 -2.79 1.73
C THR A 52 2.82 -2.90 3.20
N SER A 53 1.52 -3.06 3.52
CA SER A 53 1.06 -3.05 4.91
C SER A 53 1.22 -4.39 5.62
N PRO A 54 1.96 -4.46 6.74
CA PRO A 54 2.08 -5.71 7.50
C PRO A 54 0.75 -6.16 8.13
N GLY A 55 -0.15 -5.22 8.47
CA GLY A 55 -1.46 -5.53 9.05
C GLY A 55 -2.42 -6.21 8.07
N LEU A 56 -2.17 -6.08 6.76
CA LEU A 56 -3.02 -6.59 5.69
C LEU A 56 -2.33 -7.71 4.90
N ALA A 57 -1.46 -8.49 5.54
CA ALA A 57 -0.75 -9.60 4.89
C ALA A 57 -1.69 -10.59 4.18
N VAL A 58 -2.92 -10.78 4.69
CA VAL A 58 -3.96 -11.59 4.06
C VAL A 58 -4.39 -11.05 2.68
N LEU A 59 -4.31 -9.74 2.48
CA LEU A 59 -4.67 -9.06 1.24
C LEU A 59 -3.49 -8.89 0.28
N HIS A 60 -2.25 -9.23 0.68
CA HIS A 60 -1.06 -9.06 -0.17
C HIS A 60 -1.19 -9.80 -1.48
N THR A 61 -1.59 -11.07 -1.44
CA THR A 61 -1.77 -11.88 -2.65
C THR A 61 -2.78 -11.26 -3.61
N GLU A 62 -3.88 -10.73 -3.08
CA GLU A 62 -4.92 -10.08 -3.87
C GLU A 62 -4.42 -8.75 -4.47
N ALA A 63 -3.73 -7.93 -3.68
CA ALA A 63 -3.14 -6.69 -4.13
C ALA A 63 -2.10 -6.91 -5.24
N LEU A 64 -1.23 -7.90 -5.08
CA LEU A 64 -0.25 -8.29 -6.09
C LEU A 64 -0.92 -8.78 -7.38
N ALA A 65 -2.01 -9.55 -7.27
CA ALA A 65 -2.78 -10.00 -8.43
C ALA A 65 -3.45 -8.83 -9.15
N TRP A 66 -4.05 -7.90 -8.41
CA TRP A 66 -4.67 -6.70 -8.97
C TRP A 66 -3.63 -5.83 -9.71
N LEU A 67 -2.46 -5.59 -9.08
CA LEU A 67 -1.37 -4.81 -9.66
C LEU A 67 -0.89 -5.44 -10.97
N ARG A 68 -0.70 -6.77 -11.01
CA ARG A 68 -0.34 -7.48 -12.24
C ARG A 68 -1.41 -7.36 -13.31
N ASN A 69 -2.70 -7.49 -12.96
CA ASN A 69 -3.79 -7.41 -13.92
C ASN A 69 -3.91 -6.00 -14.56
N HIS A 70 -3.52 -4.96 -13.85
CA HIS A 70 -3.56 -3.57 -14.32
C HIS A 70 -2.27 -3.10 -14.99
N GLY A 71 -1.28 -3.99 -15.19
CA GLY A 71 -0.02 -3.68 -15.85
C GLY A 71 1.09 -3.20 -14.93
N TYR A 72 0.86 -3.10 -13.62
CA TYR A 72 1.85 -2.75 -12.59
C TYR A 72 2.69 -3.96 -12.17
N HIS A 73 3.20 -4.72 -13.15
CA HIS A 73 3.97 -5.93 -12.91
C HIS A 73 5.26 -5.64 -12.13
N ALA A 74 5.93 -4.52 -12.41
CA ALA A 74 7.18 -4.15 -11.74
C ALA A 74 6.96 -3.91 -10.24
N GLU A 75 5.93 -3.17 -9.85
CA GLU A 75 5.59 -2.98 -8.44
C GLU A 75 5.17 -4.28 -7.77
N ALA A 76 4.34 -5.10 -8.43
CA ALA A 76 3.95 -6.39 -7.88
C ALA A 76 5.16 -7.30 -7.65
N ASP A 77 6.11 -7.36 -8.57
CA ASP A 77 7.32 -8.17 -8.40
C ASP A 77 8.25 -7.60 -7.33
N ALA A 78 8.38 -6.27 -7.23
CA ALA A 78 9.15 -5.63 -6.17
C ALA A 78 8.57 -5.92 -4.77
N LEU A 79 7.25 -5.95 -4.65
CA LEU A 79 6.53 -6.20 -3.40
C LEU A 79 6.46 -7.68 -3.03
N SER A 80 6.24 -8.55 -4.03
CA SER A 80 6.32 -10.01 -3.86
C SER A 80 7.75 -10.49 -3.59
N GLY A 81 8.74 -9.71 -4.02
CA GLY A 81 10.17 -9.98 -3.94
C GLY A 81 10.84 -9.71 -2.60
N ARG A 82 10.14 -9.85 -1.45
CA ARG A 82 10.85 -10.30 -0.24
C ARG A 82 11.33 -11.72 -0.54
N GLY A 83 12.61 -11.99 -0.79
CA GLY A 83 13.71 -11.44 0.00
C GLY A 83 14.75 -10.60 -0.74
N PRO A 84 15.61 -9.94 0.05
CA PRO A 84 16.86 -9.38 -0.46
C PRO A 84 17.73 -10.53 -0.98
N LYS A 85 17.72 -10.78 -2.29
CA LYS A 85 18.75 -11.59 -2.93
C LYS A 85 19.71 -10.66 -3.64
N GLY A 86 20.62 -10.08 -2.86
CA GLY A 86 21.80 -9.43 -3.43
C GLY A 86 22.43 -8.35 -2.57
N SER A 87 23.21 -8.76 -1.57
CA SER A 87 24.50 -8.18 -1.13
C SER A 87 24.79 -8.79 0.25
N LYS A 88 25.81 -9.64 0.50
CA LYS A 88 27.23 -9.60 0.12
C LYS A 88 27.86 -10.93 0.63
N GLY A 89 28.41 -11.81 -0.21
CA GLY A 89 29.85 -11.99 -0.38
C GLY A 89 30.54 -12.79 0.74
N ASN A 90 30.86 -14.07 0.49
CA ASN A 90 32.11 -14.64 0.99
C ASN A 90 32.66 -15.67 -0.02
N ARG A 91 33.98 -15.69 -0.09
CA ARG A 91 34.87 -16.39 -1.03
C ARG A 91 34.64 -17.89 -1.11
#